data_AF-A0A7X9ZZC9-F1
#
_entry.id   AF-A0A7X9ZZC9-F1
#
_cell.length_a   1.000
_cell.length_b   1.000
_cell.length_c   1.000
_cell.angle_alpha   90.00
_cell.angle_beta   90.00
_cell.angle_gamma   90.00
#
_symmetry.space_group_name_H-M   'P 1'
#
loop_
_entity.id
_entity.type
_entity.pdbx_description
1 polymer ?
#
loop_
_entity_poly.entity_id
_entity_poly.type
_entity_poly.pdbx_seq_one_letter_code
_entity_poly.pdbx_strand_id
1 'polypeptide(L)'
;MSDVITPVNYCTHAIEDLKATMKGARARGLTVTAAQLETVIEMLATAPKFLLPNCAELIDSENVRETHLELLRLPYPVTVFEAPWRKEEFVPAATVAGVEESLSTRRIALCWEMTEDHTPVWGLKEIPVFRQHYREGGVFIYPIYYSDELKTWNPGAGGTFVPREFRTPEGHKPTRMTQMMLEAKVNAGRLHHNSFQHFAEPFVLLEEVFEVAVEQSQGDVDASLARLTYDANDEVHMAIQACAVLNCANVGTVDVHPKPAMNA
;
A
#
# COMPACT_ATOMS: atom_id res chain seq x y z
N MET A 1 17.05 12.44 -24.49
CA MET A 1 17.90 12.64 -23.30
C MET A 1 17.74 11.38 -22.48
N SER A 2 18.81 10.67 -22.15
CA SER A 2 18.70 9.48 -21.29
C SER A 2 18.39 9.98 -19.88
N ASP A 3 17.16 9.83 -19.43
CA ASP A 3 16.81 10.08 -18.03
C ASP A 3 17.68 9.17 -17.17
N VAL A 4 18.58 9.80 -16.41
CA VAL A 4 19.46 9.07 -15.50
C VAL A 4 18.60 8.59 -14.35
N ILE A 5 18.17 7.32 -14.41
CA ILE A 5 17.45 6.66 -13.32
C ILE A 5 18.35 6.73 -12.08
N THR A 6 17.93 7.50 -11.07
CA THR A 6 18.66 7.63 -9.81
C THR A 6 18.13 6.57 -8.85
N PRO A 7 18.93 5.57 -8.44
CA PRO A 7 18.49 4.57 -7.48
C PRO A 7 18.20 5.24 -6.14
N VAL A 8 16.97 5.12 -5.65
CA VAL A 8 16.53 5.70 -4.38
C VAL A 8 16.73 4.77 -3.18
N ASN A 9 16.73 3.45 -3.41
CA ASN A 9 17.01 2.39 -2.42
C ASN A 9 16.19 2.53 -1.13
N TYR A 10 14.90 2.84 -1.24
CA TYR A 10 14.04 3.08 -0.08
C TYR A 10 13.84 1.82 0.75
N CYS A 11 13.70 0.64 0.15
CA CYS A 11 13.60 -0.61 0.89
C CYS A 11 14.78 -0.87 1.81
N THR A 12 16.01 -0.51 1.43
CA THR A 12 17.19 -0.73 2.28
C THR A 12 17.04 0.00 3.61
N HIS A 13 16.69 1.28 3.57
CA HIS A 13 16.48 2.09 4.78
C HIS A 13 15.21 1.68 5.52
N ALA A 14 14.13 1.34 4.81
CA ALA A 14 12.91 0.86 5.43
C ALA A 14 13.15 -0.43 6.22
N ILE A 15 13.91 -1.38 5.68
CA ILE A 15 14.26 -2.62 6.38
C ILE A 15 15.00 -2.34 7.70
N GLU A 16 15.89 -1.35 7.75
CA GLU A 16 16.62 -0.97 8.98
C GLU A 16 15.66 -0.44 10.06
N ASP A 17 14.78 0.49 9.70
CA ASP A 17 13.80 1.08 10.61
C ASP A 17 12.75 0.05 11.06
N LEU A 18 12.28 -0.81 10.14
CA LEU A 18 11.32 -1.87 10.45
C LEU A 18 11.94 -2.91 11.38
N LYS A 19 13.23 -3.24 11.26
CA LYS A 19 13.94 -4.09 12.23
C LYS A 19 13.98 -3.47 13.63
N ALA A 20 14.18 -2.15 13.72
CA ALA A 20 14.13 -1.44 15.00
C ALA A 20 12.70 -1.47 15.59
N THR A 21 11.68 -1.22 14.77
CA THR A 21 10.27 -1.31 15.15
C THR A 21 9.89 -2.71 15.63
N MET A 22 10.30 -3.76 14.91
CA MET A 22 10.10 -5.16 15.28
C MET A 22 10.74 -5.47 16.64
N LYS A 23 11.99 -5.05 16.87
CA LYS A 23 12.67 -5.22 18.15
C LYS A 23 11.93 -4.50 19.29
N GLY A 24 11.43 -3.28 19.02
CA GLY A 24 10.61 -2.53 19.96
C GLY A 24 9.29 -3.23 20.29
N ALA A 25 8.60 -3.79 19.29
CA ALA A 25 7.39 -4.59 19.46
C ALA A 25 7.64 -5.80 20.36
N ARG A 26 8.70 -6.59 20.08
CA ARG A 26 9.11 -7.73 20.92
C ARG A 26 9.34 -7.32 22.37
N ALA A 27 10.05 -6.21 22.60
CA ALA A 27 10.36 -5.71 23.93
C ALA A 27 9.11 -5.29 24.73
N ARG A 28 8.02 -4.90 24.05
CA ARG A 28 6.73 -4.54 24.65
C ARG A 28 5.77 -5.73 24.78
N GLY A 29 6.17 -6.93 24.38
CA GLY A 29 5.32 -8.12 24.39
C GLY A 29 4.36 -8.23 23.19
N LEU A 30 4.51 -7.37 22.17
CA LEU A 30 3.69 -7.39 20.95
C LEU A 30 4.20 -8.46 19.98
N THR A 31 3.90 -9.71 20.31
CA THR A 31 4.53 -10.88 19.66
C THR A 31 3.99 -11.15 18.26
N VAL A 32 2.69 -10.91 18.03
CA VAL A 32 2.06 -11.08 16.72
C VAL A 32 2.58 -10.02 15.75
N THR A 33 2.58 -8.76 16.18
CA THR A 33 3.13 -7.64 15.42
C THR A 33 4.59 -7.88 15.03
N ALA A 34 5.41 -8.34 15.97
CA ALA A 34 6.81 -8.61 15.69
C ALA A 34 7.02 -9.74 14.67
N ALA A 35 6.22 -10.81 14.74
CA ALA A 35 6.30 -11.90 13.77
C ALA A 35 5.88 -11.44 12.37
N GLN A 36 4.81 -10.65 12.27
CA GLN A 36 4.36 -10.11 10.97
C GLN A 36 5.37 -9.12 10.38
N LEU A 37 6.01 -8.29 11.21
CA LEU A 37 7.10 -7.42 10.76
C LEU A 37 8.30 -8.22 10.25
N GLU A 38 8.64 -9.35 10.88
CA GLU A 38 9.70 -10.23 10.40
C GLU A 38 9.39 -10.76 8.99
N THR A 39 8.15 -11.19 8.73
CA THR A 39 7.69 -11.59 7.40
C THR A 39 7.77 -10.44 6.40
N VAL A 40 7.30 -9.24 6.76
CA VAL A 40 7.38 -8.05 5.89
C VAL A 40 8.85 -7.73 5.55
N ILE A 41 9.75 -7.76 6.53
CA ILE A 41 11.18 -7.50 6.33
C ILE A 41 11.79 -8.52 5.35
N GLU A 42 11.45 -9.79 5.48
CA GLU A 42 11.93 -10.85 4.57
C GLU A 42 11.42 -10.64 3.14
N MET A 43 10.13 -10.30 2.99
CA MET A 43 9.55 -9.98 1.69
C MET A 43 10.22 -8.76 1.05
N LEU A 44 10.44 -7.69 1.81
CA LEU A 44 11.17 -6.52 1.33
C LEU A 44 12.61 -6.83 0.96
N ALA A 45 13.28 -7.76 1.66
CA ALA A 45 14.66 -8.13 1.35
C ALA A 45 14.75 -8.91 0.03
N THR A 46 13.80 -9.81 -0.23
CA THR A 46 13.90 -10.83 -1.29
C THR A 46 13.13 -10.47 -2.57
N ALA A 47 12.04 -9.70 -2.48
CA ALA A 47 11.19 -9.41 -3.63
C ALA A 47 11.86 -8.48 -4.65
N PRO A 48 11.57 -8.63 -5.96
CA PRO A 48 11.97 -7.65 -6.97
C PRO A 48 11.40 -6.26 -6.66
N LYS A 49 12.23 -5.23 -6.82
CA LYS A 49 11.88 -3.83 -6.56
C LYS A 49 11.83 -3.05 -7.86
N PHE A 50 10.72 -2.35 -8.09
CA PHE A 50 10.51 -1.46 -9.23
C PHE A 50 10.60 -0.01 -8.74
N LEU A 51 11.51 0.74 -9.33
CA LEU A 51 11.66 2.16 -9.06
C LEU A 51 10.77 2.95 -10.00
N LEU A 52 9.84 3.71 -9.42
CA LEU A 52 8.83 4.47 -10.17
C LEU A 52 9.16 5.97 -10.17
N PRO A 53 8.64 6.74 -11.15
CA PRO A 53 8.73 8.20 -11.11
C PRO A 53 8.02 8.77 -9.88
N ASN A 54 8.22 10.07 -9.64
CA ASN A 54 7.54 10.78 -8.56
C ASN A 54 6.01 10.60 -8.66
N CYS A 55 5.37 10.36 -7.53
CA CYS A 55 3.94 10.09 -7.40
C CYS A 55 3.42 8.89 -8.22
N ALA A 56 4.33 8.05 -8.72
CA ALA A 56 4.03 6.97 -9.66
C ALA A 56 3.19 7.42 -10.87
N GLU A 57 3.37 8.67 -11.30
CA GLU A 57 2.67 9.27 -12.44
C GLU A 57 3.15 8.62 -13.75
N LEU A 58 2.53 7.49 -14.10
CA LEU A 58 2.83 6.69 -15.29
C LEU A 58 1.73 6.81 -16.34
N ILE A 59 0.49 6.95 -15.86
CA ILE A 59 -0.72 7.13 -16.65
C ILE A 59 -1.35 8.42 -16.15
N ASP A 60 -1.86 9.23 -17.08
CA ASP A 60 -2.68 10.37 -16.73
C ASP A 60 -3.85 9.92 -15.84
N SER A 61 -3.96 10.49 -14.64
CA SER A 61 -4.91 10.07 -13.61
C SER A 61 -6.36 10.23 -14.05
N GLU A 62 -6.65 11.15 -14.97
CA GLU A 62 -7.98 11.31 -15.60
C GLU A 62 -8.29 10.17 -16.59
N ASN A 63 -7.28 9.41 -17.01
CA ASN A 63 -7.39 8.32 -17.96
C ASN A 63 -7.38 6.93 -17.29
N VAL A 64 -7.31 6.84 -15.96
CA VAL A 64 -7.41 5.55 -15.26
C VAL A 64 -8.84 5.00 -15.37
N ARG A 65 -9.01 4.07 -16.30
CA ARG A 65 -10.23 3.31 -16.58
C ARG A 65 -10.21 1.92 -15.93
N GLU A 66 -11.39 1.30 -15.93
CA GLU A 66 -11.63 -0.10 -15.54
C GLU A 66 -10.62 -1.10 -16.14
N THR A 67 -10.25 -0.91 -17.41
CA THR A 67 -9.28 -1.76 -18.12
C THR A 67 -7.91 -1.80 -17.44
N HIS A 68 -7.52 -0.79 -16.66
CA HIS A 68 -6.25 -0.83 -15.92
C HIS A 68 -6.32 -1.72 -14.68
N LEU A 69 -7.50 -1.92 -14.09
CA LEU A 69 -7.69 -2.86 -12.98
C LEU A 69 -7.70 -4.31 -13.46
N GLU A 70 -8.20 -4.56 -14.68
CA GLU A 70 -8.06 -5.86 -15.35
C GLU A 70 -6.58 -6.26 -15.49
N LEU A 71 -5.70 -5.26 -15.64
CA LEU A 71 -4.25 -5.41 -15.75
C LEU A 71 -3.53 -5.40 -14.39
N LEU A 72 -4.23 -5.41 -13.26
CA LEU A 72 -3.61 -5.60 -11.94
C LEU A 72 -3.19 -7.06 -11.76
N ARG A 73 -2.09 -7.40 -12.41
CA ARG A 73 -1.34 -8.66 -12.31
C ARG A 73 0.07 -8.31 -11.91
N LEU A 74 0.55 -8.84 -10.78
CA LEU A 74 1.92 -8.58 -10.38
C LEU A 74 2.88 -9.30 -11.33
N PRO A 75 4.02 -8.68 -11.69
CA PRO A 75 5.05 -9.33 -12.50
C PRO A 75 5.69 -10.52 -11.77
N TYR A 76 5.66 -10.53 -10.44
CA TYR A 76 6.12 -11.61 -9.57
C TYR A 76 5.15 -11.82 -8.40
N PRO A 77 5.07 -13.03 -7.80
CA PRO A 77 4.13 -13.34 -6.71
C PRO A 77 4.20 -12.39 -5.51
N VAL A 78 5.40 -11.86 -5.24
CA VAL A 78 5.65 -10.74 -4.35
C VAL A 78 6.44 -9.69 -5.13
N THR A 79 5.96 -8.46 -5.15
CA THR A 79 6.55 -7.34 -5.89
C THR A 79 6.57 -6.11 -5.00
N VAL A 80 7.63 -5.30 -5.10
CA VAL A 80 7.73 -4.02 -4.40
C VAL A 80 7.82 -2.88 -5.38
N PHE A 81 7.05 -1.82 -5.15
CA PHE A 81 7.14 -0.56 -5.87
C PHE A 81 7.66 0.53 -4.93
N GLU A 82 8.65 1.30 -5.37
CA GLU A 82 9.20 2.44 -4.62
C GLU A 82 9.02 3.73 -5.44
N ALA A 83 8.48 4.78 -4.82
CA ALA A 83 8.28 6.06 -5.49
C ALA A 83 8.61 7.24 -4.55
N PRO A 84 9.29 8.29 -5.04
CA PRO A 84 9.21 9.60 -4.43
C PRO A 84 7.75 10.09 -4.44
N TRP A 85 7.35 10.85 -3.44
CA TRP A 85 5.96 11.32 -3.28
C TRP A 85 5.91 12.82 -2.97
N ARG A 86 6.55 13.61 -3.83
CA ARG A 86 6.66 15.06 -3.65
C ARG A 86 5.58 15.75 -4.47
N LYS A 87 4.63 16.38 -3.79
CA LYS A 87 3.58 17.18 -4.43
C LYS A 87 4.07 18.64 -4.52
N GLU A 88 4.06 19.22 -5.71
CA GLU A 88 4.46 20.62 -5.92
C GLU A 88 3.38 21.60 -5.42
N GLU A 89 2.12 21.20 -5.52
CA GLU A 89 0.99 21.97 -5.00
C GLU A 89 0.71 21.64 -3.53
N PHE A 90 0.38 22.68 -2.75
CA PHE A 90 -0.08 22.50 -1.39
C PHE A 90 -1.45 21.83 -1.39
N VAL A 91 -1.47 20.54 -1.06
CA VAL A 91 -2.69 19.79 -0.78
C VAL A 91 -2.87 19.75 0.73
N PRO A 92 -3.99 20.26 1.29
CA PRO A 92 -4.26 20.13 2.71
C PRO A 92 -4.14 18.67 3.17
N ALA A 93 -3.60 18.47 4.37
CA ALA A 93 -3.61 17.16 4.99
C ALA A 93 -5.07 16.73 5.17
N ALA A 94 -5.39 15.52 4.72
CA ALA A 94 -6.74 15.03 4.92
C ALA A 94 -6.95 14.66 6.39
N THR A 95 -8.16 14.87 6.89
CA THR A 95 -8.56 14.37 8.19
C THR A 95 -9.50 13.19 7.97
N VAL A 96 -9.10 12.01 8.44
CA VAL A 96 -9.90 10.79 8.38
C VAL A 96 -10.22 10.37 9.80
N ALA A 97 -11.51 10.25 10.11
CA ALA A 97 -11.97 9.90 11.45
C ALA A 97 -11.37 10.78 12.58
N GLY A 98 -11.17 12.07 12.31
CA GLY A 98 -10.61 13.01 13.28
C GLY A 98 -9.09 12.96 13.43
N VAL A 99 -8.39 12.15 12.65
CA VAL A 99 -6.92 12.11 12.63
C VAL A 99 -6.40 12.72 11.34
N GLU A 100 -5.45 13.65 11.48
CA GLU A 100 -4.78 14.30 10.36
C GLU A 100 -3.72 13.37 9.76
N GLU A 101 -3.70 13.28 8.43
CA GLU A 101 -2.71 12.54 7.66
C GLU A 101 -1.32 13.14 7.86
N SER A 102 -0.34 12.29 8.15
CA SER A 102 1.07 12.70 8.22
C SER A 102 1.66 12.89 6.83
N LEU A 103 2.48 13.93 6.67
CA LEU A 103 3.23 14.13 5.43
C LEU A 103 4.19 12.96 5.17
N SER A 104 4.15 12.44 3.93
CA SER A 104 5.08 11.44 3.45
C SER A 104 5.59 11.79 2.05
N THR A 105 6.90 12.02 1.94
CA THR A 105 7.57 12.34 0.68
C THR A 105 8.13 11.13 -0.05
N ARG A 106 7.95 9.93 0.50
CA ARG A 106 8.51 8.66 -0.01
C ARG A 106 7.59 7.51 0.37
N ARG A 107 7.25 6.68 -0.61
CA ARG A 107 6.27 5.62 -0.47
C ARG A 107 6.82 4.30 -1.01
N ILE A 108 6.47 3.21 -0.35
CA ILE A 108 6.75 1.84 -0.76
C ILE A 108 5.44 1.07 -0.72
N ALA A 109 5.05 0.47 -1.85
CA ALA A 109 3.98 -0.51 -1.92
C ALA A 109 4.58 -1.92 -1.91
N LEU A 110 4.37 -2.67 -0.82
CA LEU A 110 4.65 -4.11 -0.79
C LEU A 110 3.41 -4.87 -1.25
N CYS A 111 3.51 -5.56 -2.38
CA CYS A 111 2.38 -6.24 -2.99
C CYS A 111 2.60 -7.76 -3.05
N TRP A 112 1.54 -8.53 -2.82
CA TRP A 112 1.57 -9.97 -3.09
C TRP A 112 0.22 -10.49 -3.59
N GLU A 113 0.27 -11.51 -4.43
CA GLU A 113 -0.94 -12.14 -4.94
C GLU A 113 -1.52 -13.15 -3.95
N MET A 114 -2.85 -13.14 -3.82
CA MET A 114 -3.60 -14.24 -3.24
C MET A 114 -3.83 -15.29 -4.32
N THR A 115 -3.10 -16.40 -4.25
CA THR A 115 -3.38 -17.59 -5.06
C THR A 115 -3.66 -18.79 -4.16
N GLU A 116 -4.18 -19.88 -4.73
CA GLU A 116 -4.46 -21.11 -3.95
C GLU A 116 -3.18 -21.65 -3.28
N ASP A 117 -2.06 -21.61 -4.01
CA ASP A 117 -0.78 -22.22 -3.64
C ASP A 117 0.21 -21.25 -2.96
N HIS A 118 -0.08 -19.95 -2.95
CA HIS A 118 0.84 -18.94 -2.42
C HIS A 118 0.16 -18.07 -1.34
N THR A 119 0.71 -18.11 -0.13
CA THR A 119 0.31 -17.25 0.99
C THR A 119 1.58 -16.84 1.72
N PRO A 120 2.22 -15.74 1.29
CA PRO A 120 3.52 -15.34 1.84
C PRO A 120 3.39 -14.83 3.28
N VAL A 121 2.19 -14.41 3.68
CA VAL A 121 1.88 -13.93 5.01
C VAL A 121 0.98 -14.93 5.72
N TRP A 122 1.52 -15.61 6.72
CA TRP A 122 0.78 -16.57 7.54
C TRP A 122 -0.02 -15.87 8.63
N GLY A 123 -1.21 -16.38 8.94
CA GLY A 123 -2.00 -15.91 10.09
C GLY A 123 -2.86 -14.67 9.84
N LEU A 124 -2.94 -14.16 8.61
CA LEU A 124 -3.94 -13.14 8.27
C LEU A 124 -5.36 -13.71 8.37
N LYS A 125 -6.16 -13.13 9.27
CA LYS A 125 -7.52 -13.61 9.60
C LYS A 125 -8.51 -13.47 8.44
N GLU A 126 -8.26 -12.53 7.53
CA GLU A 126 -9.11 -12.22 6.41
C GLU A 126 -8.94 -13.21 5.25
N ILE A 127 -7.80 -13.91 5.14
CA ILE A 127 -7.52 -14.82 4.02
C ILE A 127 -8.61 -15.87 3.79
N PRO A 128 -9.10 -16.61 4.81
CA PRO A 128 -10.17 -17.58 4.61
C PRO A 128 -11.45 -16.96 4.04
N VAL A 129 -11.81 -15.76 4.52
CA VAL A 129 -12.99 -15.02 4.07
C VAL A 129 -12.78 -14.56 2.62
N PHE A 130 -11.63 -13.98 2.30
CA PHE A 130 -11.33 -13.51 0.96
C PHE A 130 -11.25 -14.65 -0.05
N ARG A 131 -10.68 -15.81 0.29
CA ARG A 131 -10.69 -17.00 -0.57
C ARG A 131 -12.10 -17.54 -0.84
N GLN A 132 -13.03 -17.35 0.09
CA GLN A 132 -14.42 -17.76 -0.09
C GLN A 132 -15.17 -16.81 -1.03
N HIS A 133 -14.94 -15.51 -0.91
CA HIS A 133 -15.67 -14.46 -1.63
C HIS A 133 -15.05 -14.12 -2.99
N TYR A 134 -13.72 -14.15 -3.11
CA TYR A 134 -12.96 -13.77 -4.30
C TYR A 134 -12.22 -14.98 -4.87
N ARG A 135 -12.94 -15.79 -5.66
CA ARG A 135 -12.42 -17.07 -6.18
C ARG A 135 -11.29 -16.89 -7.17
N GLU A 136 -11.31 -15.81 -7.96
CA GLU A 136 -10.19 -15.49 -8.86
C GLU A 136 -8.95 -14.97 -8.12
N GLY A 137 -9.06 -14.70 -6.82
CA GLY A 137 -7.99 -14.12 -6.01
C GLY A 137 -7.93 -12.60 -6.11
N GLY A 138 -6.75 -12.06 -5.88
CA GLY A 138 -6.51 -10.62 -5.88
C GLY A 138 -5.11 -10.26 -5.42
N VAL A 139 -4.87 -8.98 -5.22
CA VAL A 139 -3.58 -8.45 -4.80
C VAL A 139 -3.73 -7.77 -3.45
N PHE A 140 -2.95 -8.22 -2.47
CA PHE A 140 -2.74 -7.49 -1.23
C PHE A 140 -1.72 -6.39 -1.46
N ILE A 141 -2.02 -5.20 -0.98
CA ILE A 141 -1.18 -4.01 -1.11
C ILE A 141 -0.98 -3.44 0.29
N TYR A 142 0.26 -3.51 0.77
CA TYR A 142 0.64 -3.07 2.11
C TYR A 142 1.49 -1.81 2.04
N PRO A 143 1.03 -0.70 2.66
CA PRO A 143 1.75 0.55 2.62
C PRO A 143 2.89 0.61 3.63
N ILE A 144 4.04 1.09 3.17
CA ILE A 144 5.17 1.46 4.01
C ILE A 144 5.59 2.87 3.59
N TYR A 145 5.47 3.80 4.52
CA TYR A 145 5.61 5.22 4.24
C TYR A 145 6.72 5.84 5.08
N TYR A 146 7.37 6.85 4.53
CA TYR A 146 8.32 7.64 5.29
C TYR A 146 7.58 8.73 6.06
N SER A 147 7.72 8.79 7.37
CA SER A 147 7.26 9.93 8.16
C SER A 147 8.33 11.02 8.08
N ASP A 148 8.05 12.12 7.39
CA ASP A 148 8.99 13.24 7.30
C ASP A 148 9.20 13.93 8.66
N GLU A 149 8.18 13.91 9.52
CA GLU A 149 8.25 14.43 10.89
C GLU A 149 9.19 13.60 11.77
N LEU A 150 8.96 12.28 11.83
CA LEU A 150 9.74 11.36 12.66
C LEU A 150 11.07 10.96 12.02
N LYS A 151 11.23 11.24 10.73
CA LYS A 151 12.37 10.88 9.88
C LYS A 151 12.64 9.37 9.81
N THR A 152 11.60 8.56 9.92
CA THR A 152 11.67 7.09 9.91
C THR A 152 10.67 6.49 8.94
N TRP A 153 10.99 5.29 8.45
CA TRP A 153 10.02 4.44 7.74
C TRP A 153 9.08 3.75 8.70
N ASN A 154 7.79 3.82 8.39
CA ASN A 154 6.73 3.27 9.21
C ASN A 154 5.87 2.31 8.38
N PRO A 155 5.59 1.11 8.90
CA PRO A 155 4.58 0.24 8.33
C PRO A 155 3.16 0.73 8.66
N GLY A 156 2.21 0.57 7.73
CA GLY A 156 0.79 0.67 8.07
C GLY A 156 0.36 -0.44 9.03
N ALA A 157 -0.72 -0.24 9.80
CA ALA A 157 -1.27 -1.31 10.64
C ALA A 157 -1.89 -2.46 9.81
N GLY A 158 -2.16 -2.20 8.54
CA GLY A 158 -2.64 -3.14 7.55
C GLY A 158 -2.65 -2.48 6.19
N GLY A 159 -3.38 -3.05 5.24
CA GLY A 159 -3.42 -2.55 3.88
C GLY A 159 -4.75 -2.81 3.17
N THR A 160 -4.71 -2.76 1.86
CA THR A 160 -5.88 -2.96 1.01
C THR A 160 -5.70 -4.21 0.15
N PHE A 161 -6.71 -5.06 0.11
CA PHE A 161 -6.85 -6.16 -0.82
C PHE A 161 -7.70 -5.71 -2.01
N VAL A 162 -7.14 -5.77 -3.21
CA VAL A 162 -7.84 -5.48 -4.46
C VAL A 162 -8.20 -6.79 -5.14
N PRO A 163 -9.48 -7.21 -5.13
CA PRO A 163 -9.90 -8.44 -5.80
C PRO A 163 -9.71 -8.32 -7.31
N ARG A 164 -9.44 -9.45 -7.98
CA ARG A 164 -9.43 -9.49 -9.46
C ARG A 164 -10.81 -9.20 -10.03
N GLU A 165 -11.85 -9.62 -9.33
CA GLU A 165 -13.24 -9.20 -9.56
C GLU A 165 -13.44 -7.80 -8.94
N PHE A 166 -12.82 -6.78 -9.53
CA PHE A 166 -12.80 -5.40 -8.99
C PHE A 166 -14.13 -4.63 -9.18
N ARG A 167 -15.10 -5.22 -9.88
CA ARG A 167 -16.40 -4.58 -10.15
C ARG A 167 -17.24 -4.56 -8.88
N THR A 168 -17.71 -3.37 -8.51
CA THR A 168 -18.71 -3.23 -7.45
C THR A 168 -20.01 -3.92 -7.88
N PRO A 169 -20.56 -4.86 -7.09
CA PRO A 169 -21.84 -5.50 -7.42
C PRO A 169 -22.96 -4.47 -7.58
N GLU A 170 -23.87 -4.69 -8.53
CA GLU A 170 -25.03 -3.82 -8.70
C GLU A 170 -25.86 -3.73 -7.40
N GLY A 171 -26.15 -2.51 -6.96
CA GLY A 171 -26.91 -2.26 -5.73
C GLY A 171 -26.10 -2.36 -4.42
N HIS A 172 -24.78 -2.58 -4.50
CA HIS A 172 -23.91 -2.51 -3.32
C HIS A 172 -23.97 -1.10 -2.72
N LYS A 173 -24.35 -1.02 -1.44
CA LYS A 173 -24.33 0.24 -0.69
C LYS A 173 -22.96 0.41 -0.04
N PRO A 174 -22.32 1.59 -0.17
CA PRO A 174 -21.04 1.82 0.48
C PRO A 174 -21.18 1.65 1.99
N THR A 175 -20.23 0.93 2.59
CA THR A 175 -20.16 0.78 4.05
C THR A 175 -19.90 2.13 4.70
N ARG A 176 -20.12 2.23 6.02
CA ARG A 176 -19.80 3.45 6.79
C ARG A 176 -18.33 3.84 6.63
N MET A 177 -17.42 2.87 6.69
CA MET A 177 -16.00 3.04 6.41
C MET A 177 -15.74 3.67 5.04
N THR A 178 -16.36 3.13 3.98
CA THR A 178 -16.25 3.66 2.61
C THR A 178 -16.76 5.09 2.54
N GLN A 179 -17.88 5.39 3.19
CA GLN A 179 -18.45 6.74 3.24
C GLN A 179 -17.48 7.73 3.91
N MET A 180 -16.91 7.38 5.06
CA MET A 180 -15.94 8.21 5.77
C MET A 180 -14.69 8.51 4.93
N MET A 181 -14.18 7.49 4.22
CA MET A 181 -13.05 7.67 3.29
C MET A 181 -13.41 8.62 2.14
N LEU A 182 -14.59 8.45 1.53
CA LEU A 182 -15.04 9.31 0.44
C LEU A 182 -15.21 10.77 0.90
N GLU A 183 -15.80 10.99 2.07
CA GLU A 183 -15.94 12.32 2.67
C GLU A 183 -14.57 12.97 2.90
N ALA A 184 -13.59 12.23 3.43
CA ALA A 184 -12.24 12.74 3.63
C ALA A 184 -11.57 13.14 2.31
N LYS A 185 -11.73 12.33 1.25
CA LYS A 185 -11.19 12.64 -0.08
C LYS A 185 -11.85 13.89 -0.68
N VAL A 186 -13.16 14.03 -0.55
CA VAL A 186 -13.90 15.22 -1.01
C VAL A 186 -13.41 16.47 -0.27
N ASN A 187 -13.35 16.40 1.06
CA ASN A 187 -12.95 17.54 1.90
C ASN A 187 -11.51 17.98 1.65
N ALA A 188 -10.61 17.04 1.34
CA ALA A 188 -9.22 17.32 0.99
C ALA A 188 -9.04 17.78 -0.48
N GLY A 189 -10.10 17.82 -1.28
CA GLY A 189 -10.02 18.15 -2.71
C GLY A 189 -9.32 17.09 -3.56
N ARG A 190 -9.23 15.85 -3.07
CA ARG A 190 -8.49 14.74 -3.71
C ARG A 190 -9.38 13.79 -4.51
N LEU A 191 -10.66 14.15 -4.71
CA LEU A 191 -11.60 13.36 -5.50
C LEU A 191 -11.86 14.09 -6.83
N HIS A 192 -11.25 13.60 -7.91
CA HIS A 192 -11.49 14.13 -9.24
C HIS A 192 -12.86 13.68 -9.74
N HIS A 193 -13.57 14.51 -10.50
CA HIS A 193 -14.91 14.23 -11.02
C HIS A 193 -15.01 12.93 -11.86
N ASN A 194 -13.89 12.45 -12.41
CA ASN A 194 -13.76 11.19 -13.16
C ASN A 194 -12.91 10.13 -12.44
N SER A 195 -12.57 10.30 -11.16
CA SER A 195 -11.74 9.31 -10.45
C SER A 195 -12.50 7.99 -10.33
N PHE A 196 -11.96 6.94 -10.95
CA PHE A 196 -12.55 5.61 -10.92
C PHE A 196 -12.56 5.05 -9.49
N GLN A 197 -13.76 4.70 -8.99
CA GLN A 197 -13.90 4.01 -7.72
C GLN A 197 -13.72 2.51 -7.95
N HIS A 198 -12.66 1.94 -7.39
CA HIS A 198 -12.42 0.50 -7.39
C HIS A 198 -12.91 -0.11 -6.08
N PHE A 199 -13.41 -1.33 -6.16
CA PHE A 199 -13.78 -2.09 -4.98
C PHE A 199 -12.52 -2.71 -4.35
N ALA A 200 -12.35 -2.49 -3.05
CA ALA A 200 -11.18 -2.94 -2.31
C ALA A 200 -11.57 -3.20 -0.84
N GLU A 201 -10.98 -4.21 -0.24
CA GLU A 201 -11.27 -4.64 1.13
C GLU A 201 -10.07 -4.34 2.03
N PRO A 202 -10.25 -3.76 3.22
CA PRO A 202 -9.15 -3.62 4.17
C PRO A 202 -8.75 -4.99 4.72
N PHE A 203 -7.47 -5.12 5.06
CA PHE A 203 -6.98 -6.23 5.89
C PHE A 203 -6.07 -5.68 6.98
N VAL A 204 -6.06 -6.32 8.15
CA VAL A 204 -5.21 -5.96 9.28
C VAL A 204 -4.01 -6.90 9.33
N LEU A 205 -2.80 -6.34 9.30
CA LEU A 205 -1.57 -7.12 9.37
C LEU A 205 -0.94 -7.07 10.76
N LEU A 206 -0.87 -5.88 11.36
CA LEU A 206 -0.29 -5.63 12.67
C LEU A 206 -1.42 -5.49 13.69
N GLU A 207 -2.01 -6.62 14.07
CA GLU A 207 -3.24 -6.66 14.88
C GLU A 207 -3.16 -5.83 16.16
N GLU A 208 -2.11 -6.01 16.96
CA GLU A 208 -1.97 -5.32 18.25
C GLU A 208 -1.77 -3.80 18.05
N VAL A 209 -1.21 -3.38 16.92
CA VAL A 209 -1.10 -1.95 16.56
C VAL A 209 -2.46 -1.41 16.12
N PHE A 210 -3.22 -2.20 15.36
CA PHE A 210 -4.57 -1.84 14.95
C PHE A 210 -5.53 -1.74 16.13
N GLU A 211 -5.43 -2.63 17.11
CA GLU A 211 -6.21 -2.56 18.36
C GLU A 211 -5.99 -1.23 19.09
N VAL A 212 -4.73 -0.76 19.19
CA VAL A 212 -4.41 0.56 19.75
C VAL A 212 -5.07 1.69 18.95
N ALA A 213 -5.11 1.60 17.62
CA ALA A 213 -5.78 2.59 16.78
C ALA A 213 -7.30 2.62 17.01
N VAL A 214 -7.91 1.44 17.22
CA VAL A 214 -9.33 1.31 17.58
C VAL A 214 -9.61 1.93 18.95
N GLU A 215 -8.75 1.67 19.94
CA GLU A 215 -8.87 2.29 21.28
C GLU A 215 -8.77 3.82 21.22
N GLN A 216 -7.81 4.35 20.43
CA GLN A 216 -7.68 5.79 20.19
C GLN A 216 -8.92 6.39 19.51
N SER A 217 -9.61 5.58 18.70
CA SER A 217 -10.88 5.92 18.06
C SER A 217 -12.10 5.64 18.95
N GLN A 218 -11.92 5.53 20.27
CA GLN A 218 -12.98 5.25 21.25
C GLN A 218 -13.74 3.95 20.97
N GLY A 219 -13.08 2.95 20.38
CA GLY A 219 -13.68 1.68 20.01
C GLY A 219 -14.33 1.66 18.62
N ASP A 220 -14.26 2.75 17.83
CA ASP A 220 -14.83 2.79 16.49
C ASP A 220 -13.92 2.06 15.48
N VAL A 221 -14.30 0.82 15.15
CA VAL A 221 -13.59 -0.04 14.20
C VAL A 221 -13.70 0.49 12.78
N ASP A 222 -14.87 0.98 12.36
CA ASP A 222 -15.08 1.50 11.00
C ASP A 222 -14.21 2.73 10.74
N ALA A 223 -14.07 3.59 11.76
CA ALA A 223 -13.15 4.73 11.73
C ALA A 223 -11.69 4.30 11.50
N SER A 224 -11.25 3.27 12.22
CA SER A 224 -9.88 2.76 12.14
C SER A 224 -9.60 2.06 10.81
N LEU A 225 -10.57 1.29 10.29
CA LEU A 225 -10.50 0.69 8.96
C LEU A 225 -10.52 1.76 7.86
N ALA A 226 -11.32 2.82 8.00
CA ALA A 226 -11.37 3.91 7.02
C ALA A 226 -10.03 4.63 6.92
N ARG A 227 -9.37 4.86 8.06
CA ARG A 227 -8.01 5.41 8.11
C ARG A 227 -7.00 4.49 7.44
N LEU A 228 -7.03 3.20 7.77
CA LEU A 228 -6.15 2.19 7.18
C LEU A 228 -6.28 2.14 5.65
N THR A 229 -7.50 2.11 5.11
CA THR A 229 -7.75 2.13 3.67
C THR A 229 -7.32 3.45 3.03
N TYR A 230 -7.53 4.57 3.72
CA TYR A 230 -7.09 5.87 3.25
C TYR A 230 -5.57 5.96 3.14
N ASP A 231 -4.85 5.53 4.19
CA ASP A 231 -3.39 5.58 4.28
C ASP A 231 -2.71 4.72 3.21
N ALA A 232 -3.39 3.66 2.74
CA ALA A 232 -2.93 2.78 1.67
C ALA A 232 -3.26 3.27 0.24
N ASN A 233 -4.01 4.37 0.10
CA ASN A 233 -4.58 4.75 -1.20
C ASN A 233 -3.52 5.09 -2.25
N ASP A 234 -2.45 5.77 -1.83
CA ASP A 234 -1.32 6.13 -2.68
C ASP A 234 -0.62 4.87 -3.23
N GLU A 235 -0.39 3.86 -2.37
CA GLU A 235 0.21 2.58 -2.74
C GLU A 235 -0.68 1.71 -3.63
N VAL A 236 -2.00 1.76 -3.42
CA VAL A 236 -2.95 1.09 -4.32
C VAL A 236 -2.88 1.71 -5.71
N HIS A 237 -2.87 3.04 -5.80
CA HIS A 237 -2.76 3.75 -7.07
C HIS A 237 -1.43 3.46 -7.78
N MET A 238 -0.33 3.46 -7.01
CA MET A 238 1.00 3.09 -7.46
C MET A 238 1.01 1.71 -8.11
N ALA A 239 0.46 0.69 -7.43
CA ALA A 239 0.42 -0.67 -7.94
C ALA A 239 -0.44 -0.81 -9.21
N ILE A 240 -1.61 -0.16 -9.25
CA ILE A 240 -2.50 -0.18 -10.42
C ILE A 240 -1.79 0.41 -11.65
N GLN A 241 -1.20 1.60 -11.51
CA GLN A 241 -0.52 2.24 -12.62
C GLN A 241 0.69 1.44 -13.10
N ALA A 242 1.52 0.97 -12.16
CA ALA A 242 2.72 0.21 -12.49
C ALA A 242 2.37 -1.10 -13.21
N CYS A 243 1.41 -1.86 -12.70
CA CYS A 243 0.97 -3.11 -13.32
C CYS A 243 0.30 -2.86 -14.67
N ALA A 244 -0.49 -1.79 -14.82
CA ALA A 244 -1.07 -1.44 -16.11
C ALA A 244 0.01 -1.21 -17.17
N VAL A 245 1.10 -0.50 -16.83
CA VAL A 245 2.23 -0.29 -17.75
C VAL A 245 3.03 -1.56 -17.98
N LEU A 246 3.40 -2.29 -16.93
CA LEU A 246 4.23 -3.50 -17.04
C LEU A 246 3.55 -4.64 -17.81
N ASN A 247 2.22 -4.73 -17.74
CA ASN A 247 1.45 -5.76 -18.46
C ASN A 247 1.08 -5.34 -19.89
N CYS A 248 1.45 -4.13 -20.34
CA CYS A 248 1.33 -3.75 -21.75
C CYS A 248 2.43 -4.39 -22.59
N ALA A 249 2.06 -4.95 -23.75
CA ALA A 249 2.95 -5.75 -24.60
C ALA A 249 4.15 -4.97 -25.22
N ASN A 250 4.22 -3.66 -25.05
CA ASN A 250 5.19 -2.77 -25.68
C ASN A 250 6.19 -2.12 -24.70
N VAL A 251 6.23 -2.54 -23.43
CA VAL A 251 7.09 -1.95 -22.41
C VAL A 251 8.29 -2.85 -22.12
N GLY A 252 9.49 -2.26 -22.08
CA GLY A 252 10.72 -2.92 -21.63
C GLY A 252 11.15 -2.41 -20.26
N THR A 253 11.76 -3.28 -19.45
CA THR A 253 12.40 -2.91 -18.18
C THR A 253 13.91 -2.80 -18.36
N VAL A 254 14.56 -1.94 -17.56
CA VAL A 254 16.02 -1.85 -17.49
C VAL A 254 16.46 -2.26 -16.10
N ASP A 255 17.29 -3.29 -16.03
CA ASP A 255 17.86 -3.74 -14.76
C ASP A 255 18.90 -2.73 -14.26
N VAL A 256 18.67 -2.20 -13.07
CA VAL A 256 19.61 -1.30 -12.38
C VAL A 256 20.24 -2.06 -11.23
N HIS A 257 21.52 -2.40 -11.38
CA HIS A 257 22.25 -3.01 -10.27
C HIS A 257 22.47 -2.01 -9.14
N PRO A 258 22.35 -2.44 -7.87
CA PRO A 258 22.67 -1.58 -6.74
C PRO A 258 24.11 -1.10 -6.85
N LYS A 259 24.36 0.16 -6.47
CA LYS A 259 25.73 0.67 -6.37
C LYS A 259 26.51 -0.22 -5.40
N PRO A 260 27.78 -0.55 -5.67
CA PRO A 260 28.61 -1.28 -4.71
C PRO A 260 28.49 -0.60 -3.35
N ALA A 261 28.17 -1.36 -2.30
CA ALA A 261 28.03 -0.83 -0.96
C ALA A 261 29.29 -0.01 -0.62
N MET A 262 29.10 1.27 -0.28
CA MET A 262 30.12 2.04 0.43
C MET A 262 30.24 1.42 1.82
N ASN A 263 30.95 0.30 1.90
CA ASN A 263 31.46 -0.22 3.16
C ASN A 263 32.64 0.67 3.54
N ALA A 264 32.40 1.64 4.43
CA ALA A 264 33.42 2.31 5.22
C ALA A 264 32.86 2.54 6.63
#